data_AF-A0ABD5MNL7-F1
#
_entry.id   AF-A0ABD5MNL7-F1
#
_cell.length_a   1.000
_cell.length_b   1.000
_cell.length_c   1.000
_cell.angle_alpha   90.00
_cell.angle_beta   90.00
_cell.angle_gamma   90.00
#
_symmetry.space_group_name_H-M   'P 1'
#
loop_
_entity.id
_entity.type
_entity.pdbx_description
1 polymer ?
#
loop_
_entity_poly.entity_id
_entity_poly.type
_entity_poly.pdbx_seq_one_letter_code
_entity_poly.pdbx_strand_id
1 'polypeptide(L)'
;MSDRSRRTFLRDLAALPVGATLGGAALTYREVRSSGERSQGGPASADFDEETVTSMTTRLAGSNDYETATAFTQNVYPAINDHTRPGAAILISDSDLAAALPGVAFIHHPIDGAVLLTEPDSLPEVTREEIERLHPEGVHVDGNMQVYIVGGERYISSDVQRTVEQMGLKTRRIEGDTPIEVAANADQYLSTIHANHRDTTFIADLDDLQTAIPAQSWNAHGGDGFLYIDGNRIPEATQEQLEARFDEAYMYLLGDESKISEQVARDLARFGHVQRIPRGSDPYELSVGFAGYKDIGRNQGWIFGEWPRNIGWGIAESGHNFIFANPDNWQTALPACVESHRGKHGPMLHVEQDTVPDAVENYLTNLTRPHESAPYDRKYNHGWIVGDTDQISQRVQAQLHAMLQEPRGDQ
;
A
#
# COMPACT_ATOMS: atom_id res chain seq x y z
N MET A 1 -37.12 50.72 5.89
CA MET A 1 -37.11 50.51 7.36
C MET A 1 -35.97 49.54 7.69
N SER A 2 -34.96 49.83 8.51
CA SER A 2 -34.44 51.11 8.98
C SER A 2 -32.91 51.00 9.11
N ASP A 3 -32.23 52.08 8.74
CA ASP A 3 -30.77 52.31 8.67
C ASP A 3 -30.10 52.39 10.06
N ARG A 4 -30.69 51.71 11.06
CA ARG A 4 -30.30 51.77 12.47
C ARG A 4 -29.64 50.49 13.01
N SER A 5 -29.73 49.35 12.32
CA SER A 5 -29.03 48.13 12.79
C SER A 5 -27.60 47.98 12.26
N ARG A 6 -27.21 48.74 11.21
CA ARG A 6 -25.85 48.75 10.66
C ARG A 6 -24.84 49.61 11.44
N ARG A 7 -25.30 50.47 12.36
CA ARG A 7 -24.44 51.39 13.12
C ARG A 7 -24.05 50.91 14.52
N THR A 8 -24.52 49.75 14.94
CA THR A 8 -24.22 49.21 16.28
C THR A 8 -23.12 48.13 16.27
N PHE A 9 -22.81 47.53 15.11
CA PHE A 9 -21.76 46.51 15.01
C PHE A 9 -20.35 47.08 14.74
N LEU A 10 -20.25 48.36 14.35
CA LEU A 10 -18.98 49.02 14.02
C LEU A 10 -18.47 49.96 15.13
N ARG A 11 -19.02 49.88 16.34
CA ARG A 11 -18.69 50.82 17.43
C ARG A 11 -17.82 50.27 18.55
N ASP A 12 -17.52 48.97 18.55
CA ASP A 12 -16.62 48.34 19.54
C ASP A 12 -15.18 48.13 19.01
N LEU A 13 -14.86 48.73 17.86
CA LEU A 13 -13.55 48.66 17.22
C LEU A 13 -12.87 50.04 17.17
N ALA A 14 -12.86 50.77 18.30
CA ALA A 14 -12.04 51.97 18.45
C ALA A 14 -11.94 52.42 19.92
N ALA A 15 -11.04 51.79 20.69
CA ALA A 15 -10.41 52.43 21.85
C ALA A 15 -8.99 51.85 22.03
N LEU A 16 -8.02 52.61 21.51
CA LEU A 16 -6.57 52.41 21.64
C LEU A 16 -6.10 52.59 23.12
N PRO A 17 -4.86 52.21 23.47
CA PRO A 17 -3.77 53.16 23.23
C PRO A 17 -2.57 52.57 22.50
N VAL A 18 -2.11 53.37 21.53
CA VAL A 18 -0.78 53.36 20.92
C VAL A 18 0.29 53.48 22.00
N GLY A 19 1.27 52.58 21.97
CA GLY A 19 2.44 52.60 22.85
C GLY A 19 3.65 51.90 22.24
N ALA A 20 4.40 52.66 21.44
CA ALA A 20 5.85 52.61 21.28
C ALA A 20 6.58 51.39 20.66
N THR A 21 7.37 51.75 19.64
CA THR A 21 8.73 51.30 19.28
C THR A 21 8.94 50.21 18.22
N LEU A 22 9.64 50.67 17.16
CA LEU A 22 10.39 49.91 16.16
C LEU A 22 11.41 48.98 16.83
N GLY A 23 11.51 47.76 16.33
CA GLY A 23 12.58 46.82 16.66
C GLY A 23 12.46 45.57 15.82
N GLY A 24 13.13 45.54 14.67
CA GLY A 24 13.39 44.29 13.96
C GLY A 24 14.21 43.38 14.86
N ALA A 25 13.72 42.17 15.10
CA ALA A 25 14.46 41.12 15.77
C ALA A 25 14.42 39.88 14.88
N ALA A 26 15.60 39.55 14.33
CA ALA A 26 15.89 38.25 13.75
C ALA A 26 15.55 37.16 14.78
N LEU A 27 14.71 36.21 14.39
CA LEU A 27 14.50 34.99 15.17
C LEU A 27 15.74 34.12 15.02
N THR A 28 16.65 34.27 15.98
CA THR A 28 17.78 33.37 16.21
C THR A 28 17.25 31.99 16.58
N TYR A 29 17.65 30.99 15.82
CA TYR A 29 17.48 29.57 16.10
C TYR A 29 18.05 29.26 17.49
N ARG A 30 17.20 28.91 18.46
CA ARG A 30 17.62 28.48 19.79
C ARG A 30 17.59 26.97 19.83
N GLU A 31 18.78 26.39 19.76
CA GLU A 31 19.05 24.98 20.01
C GLU A 31 18.52 24.60 21.40
N VAL A 32 17.45 23.80 21.46
CA VAL A 32 16.93 23.24 22.71
C VAL A 32 17.77 21.99 23.02
N ARG A 33 18.71 22.14 23.94
CA ARG A 33 19.38 21.00 24.57
C ARG A 33 18.36 20.24 25.42
N SER A 34 18.19 18.97 25.07
CA SER A 34 17.47 17.96 25.83
C SER A 34 18.11 17.76 27.22
N SER A 35 17.32 17.98 28.27
CA SER A 35 17.56 17.42 29.59
C SER A 35 16.23 16.87 30.13
N GLY A 36 16.24 15.55 30.37
CA GLY A 36 15.24 14.68 30.99
C GLY A 36 13.96 15.29 31.57
N GLU A 37 12.84 14.92 30.94
CA GLU A 37 11.62 14.31 31.50
C GLU A 37 10.51 14.46 30.44
N ARG A 38 10.15 13.37 29.75
CA ARG A 38 8.99 13.36 28.84
C ARG A 38 7.73 13.49 29.69
N SER A 39 7.20 14.70 29.77
CA SER A 39 5.81 14.94 30.17
C SER A 39 4.93 14.81 28.92
N GLN A 40 4.58 13.58 28.53
CA GLN A 40 3.45 13.34 27.61
C GLN A 40 2.17 13.68 28.37
N GLY A 41 1.55 14.80 28.00
CA GLY A 41 0.40 15.38 28.68
C GLY A 41 -0.89 15.07 27.93
N GLY A 42 -1.19 13.78 27.75
CA GLY A 42 -2.43 13.33 27.13
C GLY A 42 -3.62 13.34 28.09
N PRO A 43 -4.86 13.24 27.57
CA PRO A 43 -6.03 13.02 28.40
C PRO A 43 -5.87 11.74 29.22
N ALA A 44 -6.06 11.82 30.54
CA ALA A 44 -5.82 10.71 31.48
C ALA A 44 -6.68 9.44 31.25
N SER A 45 -7.63 9.48 30.31
CA SER A 45 -8.58 8.41 30.03
C SER A 45 -8.92 8.31 28.54
N ALA A 46 -8.06 8.79 27.64
CA ALA A 46 -8.27 8.50 26.22
C ALA A 46 -7.79 7.08 25.93
N ASP A 47 -8.66 6.29 25.30
CA ASP A 47 -8.34 4.95 24.78
C ASP A 47 -7.48 5.01 23.50
N PHE A 48 -7.07 6.22 23.10
CA PHE A 48 -6.24 6.47 21.92
C PHE A 48 -4.96 7.18 22.35
N ASP A 49 -3.82 6.66 21.90
CA ASP A 49 -2.53 7.30 22.07
C ASP A 49 -2.46 8.58 21.21
N GLU A 50 -1.66 9.56 21.61
CA GLU A 50 -1.39 10.80 20.86
C GLU A 50 -0.83 10.52 19.45
N GLU A 51 -0.36 9.29 19.25
CA GLU A 51 0.37 8.79 18.09
C GLU A 51 -0.54 8.02 17.12
N THR A 52 -1.76 7.64 17.56
CA THR A 52 -2.70 6.82 16.78
C THR A 52 -3.35 7.60 15.64
N VAL A 53 -3.76 8.85 15.87
CA VAL A 53 -4.54 9.60 14.87
C VAL A 53 -4.25 11.10 14.89
N THR A 54 -4.16 11.67 13.71
CA THR A 54 -4.19 13.12 13.47
C THR A 54 -5.36 13.45 12.54
N SER A 55 -5.63 14.73 12.27
CA SER A 55 -6.69 15.07 11.31
C SER A 55 -6.44 14.58 9.87
N MET A 56 -5.19 14.22 9.53
CA MET A 56 -4.80 13.80 8.18
C MET A 56 -4.21 12.40 8.12
N THR A 57 -3.85 11.79 9.25
CA THR A 57 -3.18 10.48 9.27
C THR A 57 -3.73 9.57 10.35
N THR A 58 -3.79 8.28 10.09
CA THR A 58 -4.09 7.25 11.09
C THR A 58 -2.98 6.23 11.09
N ARG A 59 -2.39 5.95 12.26
CA ARG A 59 -1.42 4.88 12.45
C ARG A 59 -2.13 3.60 12.83
N LEU A 60 -1.80 2.52 12.11
CA LEU A 60 -2.22 1.17 12.45
C LEU A 60 -0.96 0.36 12.79
N ALA A 61 -0.87 -0.02 14.06
CA ALA A 61 0.28 -0.69 14.65
C ALA A 61 -0.17 -1.61 15.79
N GLY A 62 0.46 -2.76 15.87
CA GLY A 62 0.38 -3.68 17.01
C GLY A 62 1.70 -3.77 17.75
N SER A 63 1.79 -4.66 18.74
CA SER A 63 3.03 -4.91 19.48
C SER A 63 4.09 -5.66 18.67
N ASN A 64 3.71 -6.21 17.52
CA ASN A 64 4.55 -6.94 16.58
C ASN A 64 3.95 -6.88 15.16
N ASP A 65 4.65 -7.46 14.18
CA ASP A 65 4.23 -7.42 12.77
C ASP A 65 2.91 -8.17 12.53
N TYR A 66 2.65 -9.27 13.24
CA TYR A 66 1.39 -10.03 13.11
C TYR A 66 0.20 -9.22 13.64
N GLU A 67 0.33 -8.58 14.81
CA GLU A 67 -0.70 -7.67 15.33
C GLU A 67 -0.90 -6.45 14.44
N THR A 68 0.17 -5.93 13.83
CA THR A 68 0.06 -4.83 12.86
C THR A 68 -0.69 -5.27 11.61
N ALA A 69 -0.41 -6.46 11.07
CA ALA A 69 -1.17 -7.04 9.96
C ALA A 69 -2.66 -7.17 10.31
N THR A 70 -2.96 -7.68 11.51
CA THR A 70 -4.31 -7.80 12.05
C THR A 70 -5.01 -6.43 12.20
N ALA A 71 -4.29 -5.36 12.55
CA ALA A 71 -4.89 -4.03 12.65
C ALA A 71 -5.42 -3.53 11.29
N PHE A 72 -4.72 -3.81 10.18
CA PHE A 72 -5.19 -3.46 8.84
C PHE A 72 -6.43 -4.26 8.44
N THR A 73 -6.47 -5.56 8.71
CA THR A 73 -7.64 -6.38 8.40
C THR A 73 -8.85 -5.99 9.26
N GLN A 74 -8.65 -5.60 10.53
CA GLN A 74 -9.70 -5.08 11.40
C GLN A 74 -10.25 -3.72 10.93
N ASN A 75 -9.39 -2.87 10.38
CA ASN A 75 -9.80 -1.56 9.86
C ASN A 75 -10.74 -1.70 8.65
N VAL A 76 -10.44 -2.62 7.73
CA VAL A 76 -11.21 -2.79 6.49
C VAL A 76 -12.33 -3.84 6.56
N TYR A 77 -12.20 -4.84 7.44
CA TYR A 77 -13.17 -5.91 7.64
C TYR A 77 -13.66 -5.97 9.10
N PRO A 78 -14.71 -5.21 9.43
CA PRO A 78 -15.35 -5.27 10.76
C PRO A 78 -15.84 -6.68 11.14
N ALA A 79 -16.16 -7.53 10.15
CA ALA A 79 -16.61 -8.92 10.32
C ALA A 79 -17.86 -9.13 11.19
N ILE A 80 -18.68 -8.09 11.38
CA ILE A 80 -19.89 -8.13 12.21
C ILE A 80 -21.04 -8.87 11.50
N ASN A 81 -21.05 -8.87 10.17
CA ASN A 81 -21.98 -9.60 9.31
C ASN A 81 -21.28 -10.09 8.04
N ASP A 82 -21.91 -11.01 7.31
CA ASP A 82 -21.33 -11.65 6.12
C ASP A 82 -20.75 -10.61 5.14
N HIS A 83 -21.50 -9.56 4.78
CA HIS A 83 -21.05 -8.50 3.86
C HIS A 83 -19.84 -7.67 4.32
N THR A 84 -19.39 -7.84 5.56
CA THR A 84 -18.22 -7.15 6.15
C THR A 84 -17.06 -8.10 6.44
N ARG A 85 -17.14 -9.33 5.94
CA ARG A 85 -16.08 -10.34 6.01
C ARG A 85 -15.34 -10.43 4.67
N PRO A 86 -14.07 -10.86 4.67
CA PRO A 86 -13.37 -11.17 3.44
C PRO A 86 -13.89 -12.49 2.84
N GLY A 87 -13.66 -12.69 1.54
CA GLY A 87 -13.90 -13.97 0.90
C GLY A 87 -12.95 -15.06 1.42
N ALA A 88 -11.70 -14.70 1.71
CA ALA A 88 -10.70 -15.60 2.28
C ALA A 88 -9.67 -14.87 3.17
N ALA A 89 -8.99 -15.62 4.05
CA ALA A 89 -7.71 -15.20 4.62
C ALA A 89 -6.55 -15.68 3.72
N ILE A 90 -5.55 -14.85 3.49
CA ILE A 90 -4.37 -15.15 2.67
C ILE A 90 -3.14 -15.18 3.59
N LEU A 91 -2.55 -16.35 3.78
CA LEU A 91 -1.35 -16.54 4.59
C LEU A 91 -0.11 -16.41 3.71
N ILE A 92 0.72 -15.44 4.06
CA ILE A 92 2.07 -15.26 3.52
C ILE A 92 3.10 -15.45 4.65
N SER A 93 4.29 -15.95 4.30
CA SER A 93 5.39 -16.10 5.25
C SER A 93 6.02 -14.74 5.57
N ASP A 94 6.41 -14.53 6.82
CA ASP A 94 7.17 -13.36 7.29
C ASP A 94 8.69 -13.44 7.00
N SER A 95 9.16 -14.57 6.46
CA SER A 95 10.58 -14.89 6.35
C SER A 95 11.18 -14.70 4.96
N ASP A 96 10.36 -14.66 3.90
CA ASP A 96 10.81 -14.56 2.52
C ASP A 96 9.91 -13.61 1.71
N LEU A 97 10.41 -12.40 1.47
CA LEU A 97 9.70 -11.35 0.72
C LEU A 97 9.35 -11.82 -0.70
N ALA A 98 10.25 -12.52 -1.39
CA ALA A 98 10.03 -12.93 -2.77
C ALA A 98 8.87 -13.92 -2.89
N ALA A 99 8.75 -14.86 -1.95
CA ALA A 99 7.63 -15.79 -1.91
C ALA A 99 6.32 -15.14 -1.41
N ALA A 100 6.41 -14.07 -0.62
CA ALA A 100 5.26 -13.37 -0.06
C ALA A 100 4.57 -12.40 -1.05
N LEU A 101 5.34 -11.66 -1.86
CA LEU A 101 4.81 -10.65 -2.79
C LEU A 101 3.66 -11.15 -3.70
N PRO A 102 3.74 -12.36 -4.33
CA PRO A 102 2.65 -12.87 -5.17
C PRO A 102 1.31 -13.02 -4.45
N GLY A 103 1.32 -13.18 -3.12
CA GLY A 103 0.12 -13.34 -2.32
C GLY A 103 -0.76 -12.10 -2.25
N VAL A 104 -0.22 -10.90 -2.48
CA VAL A 104 -0.99 -9.65 -2.37
C VAL A 104 -2.04 -9.52 -3.48
N ALA A 105 -1.82 -10.14 -4.64
CA ALA A 105 -2.80 -10.15 -5.73
C ALA A 105 -4.14 -10.82 -5.33
N PHE A 106 -4.12 -11.69 -4.32
CA PHE A 106 -5.31 -12.38 -3.81
C PHE A 106 -6.22 -11.47 -2.96
N ILE A 107 -5.78 -10.25 -2.63
CA ILE A 107 -6.65 -9.23 -2.02
C ILE A 107 -7.77 -8.83 -2.99
N HIS A 108 -7.51 -8.84 -4.29
CA HIS A 108 -8.47 -8.39 -5.28
C HIS A 108 -9.61 -9.41 -5.50
N HIS A 109 -10.72 -8.94 -6.07
CA HIS A 109 -11.77 -9.82 -6.56
C HIS A 109 -11.22 -10.82 -7.60
N PRO A 110 -11.79 -12.04 -7.69
CA PRO A 110 -12.98 -12.52 -6.98
C PRO A 110 -12.67 -13.24 -5.65
N ILE A 111 -11.42 -13.24 -5.18
CA ILE A 111 -11.04 -13.84 -3.90
C ILE A 111 -11.37 -12.90 -2.75
N ASP A 112 -11.08 -11.60 -2.93
CA ASP A 112 -11.38 -10.56 -1.95
C ASP A 112 -10.80 -10.89 -0.57
N GLY A 113 -9.49 -11.16 -0.58
CA GLY A 113 -8.77 -11.74 0.54
C GLY A 113 -8.23 -10.73 1.55
N ALA A 114 -8.11 -11.16 2.80
CA ALA A 114 -7.38 -10.47 3.85
C ALA A 114 -5.99 -11.09 4.03
N VAL A 115 -4.93 -10.35 3.72
CA VAL A 115 -3.55 -10.82 3.90
C VAL A 115 -3.17 -10.80 5.37
N LEU A 116 -2.68 -11.93 5.87
CA LEU A 116 -2.17 -12.13 7.22
C LEU A 116 -0.80 -12.80 7.18
N LEU A 117 -0.01 -12.57 8.22
CA LEU A 117 1.34 -13.11 8.36
C LEU A 117 1.33 -14.43 9.16
N THR A 118 2.22 -15.35 8.79
CA THR A 118 2.51 -16.56 9.57
C THR A 118 4.02 -16.79 9.65
N GLU A 119 4.46 -17.43 10.73
CA GLU A 119 5.80 -18.02 10.76
C GLU A 119 5.84 -19.23 9.80
N PRO A 120 7.04 -19.67 9.34
CA PRO A 120 7.15 -20.82 8.45
C PRO A 120 6.59 -22.11 9.03
N ASP A 121 6.81 -22.35 10.33
CA ASP A 121 6.52 -23.64 10.96
C ASP A 121 5.34 -23.62 11.95
N SER A 122 4.81 -22.43 12.27
CA SER A 122 3.73 -22.24 13.23
C SER A 122 2.79 -21.11 12.83
N LEU A 123 1.50 -21.27 13.14
CA LEU A 123 0.51 -20.21 13.02
C LEU A 123 0.52 -19.40 14.33
N PRO A 124 0.94 -18.12 14.32
CA PRO A 124 0.91 -17.29 15.52
C PRO A 124 -0.51 -17.17 16.08
N GLU A 125 -0.62 -17.07 17.40
CA GLU A 125 -1.94 -17.06 18.04
C GLU A 125 -2.78 -15.87 17.61
N VAL A 126 -2.19 -14.68 17.46
CA VAL A 126 -2.92 -13.50 16.97
C VAL A 126 -3.40 -13.66 15.53
N THR A 127 -2.64 -14.35 14.68
CA THR A 127 -3.07 -14.68 13.32
C THR A 127 -4.24 -15.66 13.36
N ARG A 128 -4.18 -16.68 14.22
CA ARG A 128 -5.27 -17.64 14.43
C ARG A 128 -6.55 -16.91 14.87
N GLU A 129 -6.47 -16.10 15.92
CA GLU A 129 -7.59 -15.33 16.47
C GLU A 129 -8.19 -14.40 15.41
N GLU A 130 -7.35 -13.79 14.57
CA GLU A 130 -7.84 -12.92 13.50
C GLU A 130 -8.55 -13.70 12.38
N ILE A 131 -8.06 -14.87 11.98
CA ILE A 131 -8.78 -15.74 11.04
C ILE A 131 -10.14 -16.15 11.62
N GLU A 132 -10.18 -16.49 12.90
CA GLU A 132 -11.44 -16.80 13.60
C GLU A 132 -12.36 -15.58 13.60
N ARG A 133 -11.89 -14.40 13.97
CA ARG A 133 -12.70 -13.17 13.97
C ARG A 133 -13.24 -12.83 12.58
N LEU A 134 -12.40 -12.91 11.56
CA LEU A 134 -12.77 -12.61 10.18
C LEU A 134 -13.84 -13.59 9.66
N HIS A 135 -13.83 -14.84 10.12
CA HIS A 135 -14.74 -15.91 9.68
C HIS A 135 -14.97 -15.90 8.15
N PRO A 136 -13.92 -16.08 7.31
CA PRO A 136 -14.02 -15.82 5.88
C PRO A 136 -15.19 -16.55 5.20
N GLU A 137 -15.89 -15.87 4.29
CA GLU A 137 -17.12 -16.38 3.66
C GLU A 137 -16.89 -17.69 2.88
N GLY A 138 -15.69 -17.83 2.31
CA GLY A 138 -15.30 -18.90 1.42
C GLY A 138 -15.52 -18.53 -0.04
N VAL A 139 -14.48 -18.68 -0.86
CA VAL A 139 -14.51 -18.35 -2.29
C VAL A 139 -15.34 -19.39 -3.05
N HIS A 140 -16.56 -19.01 -3.45
CA HIS A 140 -17.53 -19.95 -4.03
C HIS A 140 -17.04 -20.66 -5.29
N VAL A 141 -16.37 -19.90 -6.18
CA VAL A 141 -15.83 -20.42 -7.44
C VAL A 141 -14.69 -21.41 -7.25
N ASP A 142 -14.09 -21.48 -6.05
CA ASP A 142 -13.07 -22.49 -5.68
C ASP A 142 -13.60 -23.50 -4.65
N GLY A 143 -14.90 -23.77 -4.59
CA GLY A 143 -15.43 -24.79 -3.67
C GLY A 143 -15.47 -24.35 -2.19
N ASN A 144 -15.64 -23.04 -1.99
CA ASN A 144 -15.71 -22.35 -0.70
C ASN A 144 -14.41 -22.46 0.10
N MET A 145 -13.24 -22.26 -0.54
CA MET A 145 -11.97 -22.17 0.19
C MET A 145 -11.92 -20.89 1.02
N GLN A 146 -11.51 -21.02 2.29
CA GLN A 146 -11.55 -19.93 3.26
C GLN A 146 -10.16 -19.41 3.59
N VAL A 147 -9.12 -20.23 3.42
CA VAL A 147 -7.74 -19.84 3.67
C VAL A 147 -6.86 -20.24 2.50
N TYR A 148 -6.09 -19.29 1.99
CA TYR A 148 -5.11 -19.48 0.94
C TYR A 148 -3.72 -19.41 1.54
N ILE A 149 -2.89 -20.41 1.28
CA ILE A 149 -1.51 -20.49 1.76
C ILE A 149 -0.62 -20.26 0.54
N VAL A 150 0.14 -19.16 0.55
CA VAL A 150 0.96 -18.76 -0.60
C VAL A 150 2.40 -19.20 -0.36
N GLY A 151 2.85 -20.17 -1.16
CA GLY A 151 4.15 -20.82 -1.04
C GLY A 151 4.06 -22.31 -0.78
N GLY A 152 5.04 -23.06 -1.29
CA GLY A 152 5.25 -24.47 -0.93
C GLY A 152 5.69 -24.66 0.52
N GLU A 153 5.86 -25.92 0.93
CA GLU A 153 6.15 -26.30 2.32
C GLU A 153 7.43 -25.69 2.89
N ARG A 154 8.38 -25.28 2.05
CA ARG A 154 9.61 -24.60 2.50
C ARG A 154 9.38 -23.21 3.08
N TYR A 155 8.27 -22.55 2.72
CA TYR A 155 7.94 -21.19 3.18
C TYR A 155 6.87 -21.22 4.26
N ILE A 156 5.89 -22.12 4.11
CA ILE A 156 4.81 -22.34 5.06
C ILE A 156 4.57 -23.84 5.16
N SER A 157 4.99 -24.45 6.25
CA SER A 157 4.95 -25.90 6.47
C SER A 157 3.53 -26.48 6.38
N SER A 158 3.45 -27.79 6.21
CA SER A 158 2.20 -28.56 6.32
C SER A 158 1.59 -28.51 7.72
N ASP A 159 2.35 -28.12 8.75
CA ASP A 159 1.85 -28.02 10.14
C ASP A 159 0.98 -26.77 10.33
N VAL A 160 1.35 -25.65 9.70
CA VAL A 160 0.49 -24.44 9.62
C VAL A 160 -0.82 -24.77 8.94
N GLN A 161 -0.78 -25.45 7.78
CA GLN A 161 -1.98 -25.86 7.05
C GLN A 161 -2.89 -26.76 7.90
N ARG A 162 -2.31 -27.78 8.55
CA ARG A 162 -3.06 -28.70 9.42
C ARG A 162 -3.69 -27.96 10.60
N THR A 163 -3.00 -26.96 11.13
CA THR A 163 -3.52 -26.11 12.22
C THR A 163 -4.77 -25.35 11.77
N VAL A 164 -4.76 -24.77 10.56
CA VAL A 164 -5.94 -24.09 9.98
C VAL A 164 -7.08 -25.08 9.71
N GLU A 165 -6.79 -26.26 9.18
CA GLU A 165 -7.80 -27.29 8.93
C GLU A 165 -8.44 -27.82 10.23
N GLN A 166 -7.67 -27.88 11.33
CA GLN A 166 -8.17 -28.24 12.66
C GLN A 166 -9.12 -27.17 13.25
N MET A 167 -9.03 -25.92 12.79
CA MET A 167 -10.02 -24.87 13.09
C MET A 167 -11.34 -25.08 12.31
N GLY A 168 -11.41 -26.09 11.43
CA GLY A 168 -12.59 -26.41 10.63
C GLY A 168 -12.68 -25.62 9.32
N LEU A 169 -11.60 -24.94 8.92
CA LEU A 169 -11.54 -24.11 7.73
C LEU A 169 -10.96 -24.88 6.54
N LYS A 170 -11.48 -24.59 5.34
CA LYS A 170 -10.94 -25.16 4.10
C LYS A 170 -9.74 -24.36 3.60
N THR A 171 -8.69 -25.07 3.22
CA THR A 171 -7.42 -24.50 2.77
C THR A 171 -7.18 -24.74 1.28
N ARG A 172 -6.51 -23.77 0.64
CA ARG A 172 -5.93 -23.89 -0.70
C ARG A 172 -4.46 -23.50 -0.61
N ARG A 173 -3.57 -24.32 -1.14
CA ARG A 173 -2.15 -23.96 -1.26
C ARG A 173 -1.83 -23.53 -2.69
N ILE A 174 -1.13 -22.42 -2.82
CA ILE A 174 -0.48 -21.97 -4.05
C ILE A 174 0.97 -22.44 -3.96
N GLU A 175 1.23 -23.60 -4.54
CA GLU A 175 2.50 -24.32 -4.41
C GLU A 175 3.65 -23.63 -5.14
N GLY A 176 4.89 -24.02 -4.82
CA GLY A 176 6.09 -23.62 -5.53
C GLY A 176 7.34 -23.82 -4.67
N ASP A 177 8.39 -24.41 -5.25
CA ASP A 177 9.67 -24.66 -4.59
C ASP A 177 10.61 -23.46 -4.69
N THR A 178 10.30 -22.46 -5.52
CA THR A 178 11.05 -21.21 -5.68
C THR A 178 10.10 -20.01 -5.74
N PRO A 179 10.55 -18.77 -5.43
CA PRO A 179 9.67 -17.60 -5.52
C PRO A 179 9.12 -17.37 -6.93
N ILE A 180 9.90 -17.74 -7.94
CA ILE A 180 9.51 -17.75 -9.36
C ILE A 180 8.33 -18.69 -9.59
N GLU A 181 8.38 -19.91 -9.07
CA GLU A 181 7.28 -20.88 -9.20
C GLU A 181 6.04 -20.45 -8.43
N VAL A 182 6.20 -19.88 -7.22
CA VAL A 182 5.07 -19.35 -6.44
C VAL A 182 4.37 -18.22 -7.22
N ALA A 183 5.15 -17.30 -7.80
CA ALA A 183 4.63 -16.23 -8.64
C ALA A 183 3.91 -16.75 -9.89
N ALA A 184 4.52 -17.71 -10.59
CA ALA A 184 3.92 -18.30 -11.78
C ALA A 184 2.63 -19.06 -11.46
N ASN A 185 2.61 -19.83 -10.37
CA ASN A 185 1.42 -20.57 -9.93
C ASN A 185 0.33 -19.63 -9.42
N ALA A 186 0.68 -18.51 -8.78
CA ALA A 186 -0.27 -17.47 -8.43
C ALA A 186 -0.93 -16.84 -9.67
N ASP A 187 -0.14 -16.44 -10.68
CA ASP A 187 -0.63 -15.86 -11.94
C ASP A 187 -1.56 -16.85 -12.68
N GLN A 188 -1.14 -18.11 -12.82
CA GLN A 188 -1.93 -19.17 -13.42
C GLN A 188 -3.24 -19.43 -12.65
N TYR A 189 -3.18 -19.45 -11.33
CA TYR A 189 -4.33 -19.70 -10.47
C TYR A 189 -5.37 -18.58 -10.59
N LEU A 190 -4.94 -17.32 -10.49
CA LEU A 190 -5.81 -16.16 -10.67
C LEU A 190 -6.41 -16.13 -12.07
N SER A 191 -5.63 -16.46 -13.11
CA SER A 191 -6.11 -16.55 -14.49
C SER A 191 -7.19 -17.61 -14.67
N THR A 192 -7.05 -18.74 -13.98
CA THR A 192 -8.05 -19.82 -13.99
C THR A 192 -9.34 -19.38 -13.33
N ILE A 193 -9.25 -18.73 -12.16
CA ILE A 193 -10.42 -18.23 -11.42
C ILE A 193 -11.16 -17.15 -12.22
N HIS A 194 -10.45 -16.26 -12.90
CA HIS A 194 -11.05 -15.23 -13.74
C HIS A 194 -11.58 -15.77 -15.08
N ALA A 195 -11.27 -17.03 -15.42
CA ALA A 195 -11.45 -17.61 -16.74
C ALA A 195 -10.84 -16.74 -17.87
N ASN A 196 -9.80 -15.98 -17.53
CA ASN A 196 -9.10 -15.07 -18.42
C ASN A 196 -7.70 -14.83 -17.88
N HIS A 197 -6.70 -15.04 -18.73
CA HIS A 197 -5.34 -14.65 -18.41
C HIS A 197 -5.20 -13.15 -18.67
N ARG A 198 -5.00 -12.34 -17.63
CA ARG A 198 -4.86 -10.89 -17.80
C ARG A 198 -3.60 -10.58 -18.62
N ASP A 199 -3.73 -9.70 -19.60
CA ASP A 199 -2.63 -9.32 -20.48
C ASP A 199 -1.53 -8.54 -19.72
N THR A 200 -1.87 -7.89 -18.61
CA THR A 200 -0.98 -7.06 -17.79
C THR A 200 -0.24 -7.86 -16.73
N THR A 201 1.04 -7.56 -16.55
CA THR A 201 1.87 -8.14 -15.49
C THR A 201 2.99 -7.19 -15.05
N PHE A 202 3.32 -7.21 -13.76
CA PHE A 202 4.51 -6.55 -13.22
C PHE A 202 5.69 -7.51 -13.23
N ILE A 203 6.87 -6.99 -13.56
CA ILE A 203 8.13 -7.74 -13.54
C ILE A 203 9.06 -7.12 -12.50
N ALA A 204 9.40 -7.91 -11.49
CA ALA A 204 10.40 -7.59 -10.47
C ALA A 204 11.67 -8.42 -10.67
N ASP A 205 12.81 -7.90 -10.20
CA ASP A 205 14.06 -8.66 -10.13
C ASP A 205 14.22 -9.27 -8.74
N LEU A 206 14.61 -10.55 -8.67
CA LEU A 206 14.92 -11.21 -7.41
C LEU A 206 16.11 -10.58 -6.69
N ASP A 207 17.02 -9.93 -7.44
CA ASP A 207 18.19 -9.25 -6.87
C ASP A 207 17.82 -7.91 -6.20
N ASP A 208 16.64 -7.34 -6.47
CA ASP A 208 16.15 -6.09 -5.85
C ASP A 208 14.62 -6.09 -5.68
N LEU A 209 14.17 -6.65 -4.55
CA LEU A 209 12.75 -6.82 -4.25
C LEU A 209 12.10 -5.59 -3.61
N GLN A 210 12.87 -4.68 -3.01
CA GLN A 210 12.30 -3.54 -2.28
C GLN A 210 11.59 -2.56 -3.23
N THR A 211 12.10 -2.42 -4.46
CA THR A 211 11.39 -1.67 -5.51
C THR A 211 10.07 -2.32 -5.87
N ALA A 212 9.84 -3.60 -5.60
CA ALA A 212 8.58 -4.23 -5.97
C ALA A 212 7.43 -4.01 -4.97
N ILE A 213 7.74 -3.60 -3.73
CA ILE A 213 6.76 -3.43 -2.65
C ILE A 213 5.71 -2.34 -2.98
N PRO A 214 6.06 -1.13 -3.47
CA PRO A 214 5.06 -0.10 -3.74
C PRO A 214 4.03 -0.53 -4.79
N ALA A 215 4.41 -1.38 -5.73
CA ALA A 215 3.51 -1.90 -6.76
C ALA A 215 2.42 -2.80 -6.17
N GLN A 216 2.65 -3.40 -5.00
CA GLN A 216 1.67 -4.28 -4.35
C GLN A 216 0.40 -3.55 -3.91
N SER A 217 0.49 -2.24 -3.66
CA SER A 217 -0.71 -1.44 -3.38
C SER A 217 -1.62 -1.40 -4.61
N TRP A 218 -1.05 -1.30 -5.81
CA TRP A 218 -1.82 -1.47 -7.05
C TRP A 218 -2.23 -2.91 -7.27
N ASN A 219 -1.36 -3.88 -6.96
CA ASN A 219 -1.69 -5.28 -7.17
C ASN A 219 -2.86 -5.75 -6.28
N ALA A 220 -2.97 -5.22 -5.06
CA ALA A 220 -4.16 -5.38 -4.23
C ALA A 220 -5.40 -4.72 -4.86
N HIS A 221 -5.24 -3.54 -5.45
CA HIS A 221 -6.31 -2.81 -6.12
C HIS A 221 -6.78 -3.48 -7.41
N GLY A 222 -5.85 -4.04 -8.19
CA GLY A 222 -6.03 -4.49 -9.56
C GLY A 222 -6.07 -5.99 -9.71
N GLY A 223 -5.32 -6.78 -8.93
CA GLY A 223 -5.18 -8.22 -9.11
C GLY A 223 -4.50 -8.59 -10.43
N ASP A 224 -3.46 -7.85 -10.81
CA ASP A 224 -2.70 -8.05 -12.05
C ASP A 224 -1.62 -9.14 -11.86
N GLY A 225 -1.04 -9.62 -12.96
CA GLY A 225 0.07 -10.58 -12.88
C GLY A 225 1.28 -9.96 -12.16
N PHE A 226 2.06 -10.79 -11.46
CA PHE A 226 3.29 -10.39 -10.82
C PHE A 226 4.31 -11.51 -10.95
N LEU A 227 5.36 -11.29 -11.75
CA LEU A 227 6.35 -12.30 -12.12
C LEU A 227 7.77 -11.80 -11.87
N TYR A 228 8.72 -12.74 -11.90
CA TYR A 228 10.12 -12.48 -11.59
C TYR A 228 11.05 -12.73 -12.76
N ILE A 229 12.11 -11.92 -12.81
CA ILE A 229 13.38 -12.25 -13.46
C ILE A 229 14.43 -12.57 -12.40
N ASP A 230 15.56 -13.13 -12.83
CA ASP A 230 16.72 -13.41 -11.98
C ASP A 230 17.95 -12.76 -12.61
N GLY A 231 18.20 -11.50 -12.23
CA GLY A 231 19.23 -10.63 -12.77
C GLY A 231 19.09 -10.48 -14.29
N ASN A 232 19.97 -11.14 -15.05
CA ASN A 232 19.94 -11.10 -16.52
C ASN A 232 19.19 -12.27 -17.18
N ARG A 233 18.45 -13.07 -16.42
CA ARG A 233 17.75 -14.25 -16.94
C ARG A 233 16.24 -14.11 -16.75
N ILE A 234 15.49 -14.56 -17.76
CA ILE A 234 14.04 -14.74 -17.66
C ILE A 234 13.81 -16.23 -17.40
N PRO A 235 13.40 -16.65 -16.19
CA PRO A 235 13.15 -18.05 -15.86
C PRO A 235 12.08 -18.69 -16.77
N GLU A 236 12.15 -20.00 -16.99
CA GLU A 236 11.20 -20.73 -17.85
C GLU A 236 9.75 -20.55 -17.38
N ALA A 237 9.48 -20.70 -16.09
CA ALA A 237 8.14 -20.48 -15.52
C ALA A 237 7.60 -19.06 -15.79
N THR A 238 8.47 -18.04 -15.77
CA THR A 238 8.07 -16.67 -16.16
C THR A 238 7.72 -16.60 -17.64
N GLN A 239 8.53 -17.22 -18.50
CA GLN A 239 8.25 -17.26 -19.95
C GLN A 239 6.91 -17.95 -20.23
N GLU A 240 6.65 -19.09 -19.60
CA GLU A 240 5.39 -19.84 -19.75
C GLU A 240 4.18 -18.99 -19.38
N GLN A 241 4.22 -18.23 -18.28
CA GLN A 241 3.12 -17.34 -17.91
C GLN A 241 2.95 -16.19 -18.90
N LEU A 242 4.04 -15.62 -19.42
CA LEU A 242 3.96 -14.58 -20.43
C LEU A 242 3.35 -15.09 -21.74
N GLU A 243 3.72 -16.30 -22.17
CA GLU A 243 3.18 -16.97 -23.37
C GLU A 243 1.74 -17.47 -23.21
N ALA A 244 1.27 -17.69 -21.98
CA ALA A 244 -0.09 -18.14 -21.69
C ALA A 244 -1.16 -17.06 -21.94
N ARG A 245 -0.76 -15.81 -22.14
CA ARG A 245 -1.64 -14.68 -22.47
C ARG A 245 -2.12 -14.78 -23.92
N PHE A 246 -3.35 -14.32 -24.18
CA PHE A 246 -4.02 -14.57 -25.47
C PHE A 246 -3.33 -13.93 -26.68
N ASP A 247 -2.71 -12.77 -26.51
CA ASP A 247 -2.02 -12.01 -27.57
C ASP A 247 -0.60 -11.62 -27.11
N GLU A 248 -0.39 -10.38 -26.69
CA GLU A 248 0.89 -9.90 -26.15
C GLU A 248 0.77 -9.58 -24.66
N ALA A 249 1.83 -9.89 -23.91
CA ALA A 249 1.94 -9.47 -22.52
C ALA A 249 2.30 -7.97 -22.43
N TYR A 250 1.63 -7.23 -21.56
CA TYR A 250 2.01 -5.88 -21.15
C TYR A 250 2.79 -5.96 -19.85
N MET A 251 4.11 -5.90 -19.95
CA MET A 251 5.06 -6.07 -18.86
C MET A 251 5.50 -4.72 -18.30
N TYR A 252 5.24 -4.49 -17.02
CA TYR A 252 5.66 -3.28 -16.31
C TYR A 252 6.86 -3.58 -15.40
N LEU A 253 8.03 -3.06 -15.76
CA LEU A 253 9.27 -3.30 -15.05
C LEU A 253 9.36 -2.43 -13.79
N LEU A 254 9.56 -3.07 -12.64
CA LEU A 254 9.67 -2.44 -11.31
C LEU A 254 11.12 -2.10 -10.94
N GLY A 255 11.78 -1.33 -11.82
CA GLY A 255 13.16 -0.91 -11.62
C GLY A 255 13.71 -0.16 -12.83
N ASP A 256 14.70 0.68 -12.61
CA ASP A 256 15.41 1.37 -13.69
C ASP A 256 16.41 0.45 -14.42
N GLU A 257 17.17 0.98 -15.38
CA GLU A 257 18.17 0.20 -16.15
C GLU A 257 19.30 -0.38 -15.27
N SER A 258 19.54 0.17 -14.09
CA SER A 258 20.51 -0.35 -13.12
C SER A 258 19.98 -1.57 -12.36
N LYS A 259 18.66 -1.73 -12.28
CA LYS A 259 17.98 -2.87 -11.64
C LYS A 259 17.65 -3.95 -12.67
N ILE A 260 16.86 -3.60 -13.67
CA ILE A 260 16.49 -4.51 -14.76
C ILE A 260 17.19 -4.02 -16.02
N SER A 261 18.16 -4.77 -16.53
CA SER A 261 19.00 -4.27 -17.63
C SER A 261 18.24 -4.08 -18.95
N GLU A 262 18.74 -3.20 -19.81
CA GLU A 262 18.20 -3.04 -21.17
C GLU A 262 18.26 -4.32 -22.01
N GLN A 263 19.19 -5.22 -21.70
CA GLN A 263 19.23 -6.53 -22.34
C GLN A 263 18.01 -7.37 -21.94
N VAL A 264 17.68 -7.43 -20.64
CA VAL A 264 16.49 -8.14 -20.18
C VAL A 264 15.21 -7.52 -20.73
N ALA A 265 15.11 -6.19 -20.76
CA ALA A 265 13.96 -5.51 -21.35
C ALA A 265 13.76 -5.89 -22.83
N ARG A 266 14.85 -5.99 -23.61
CA ARG A 266 14.79 -6.46 -25.01
C ARG A 266 14.41 -7.94 -25.14
N ASP A 267 14.84 -8.78 -24.21
CA ASP A 267 14.50 -10.21 -24.23
C ASP A 267 13.04 -10.43 -23.80
N LEU A 268 12.54 -9.66 -22.82
CA LEU A 268 11.12 -9.62 -22.44
C LEU A 268 10.25 -9.12 -23.60
N ALA A 269 10.73 -8.16 -24.40
CA ALA A 269 10.00 -7.62 -25.54
C ALA A 269 9.66 -8.66 -26.64
N ARG A 270 10.19 -9.88 -26.54
CA ARG A 270 9.78 -11.01 -27.40
C ARG A 270 8.41 -11.59 -27.02
N PHE A 271 7.96 -11.36 -25.79
CA PHE A 271 6.67 -11.83 -25.26
C PHE A 271 5.58 -10.75 -25.31
N GLY A 272 5.93 -9.49 -25.63
CA GLY A 272 4.96 -8.41 -25.76
C GLY A 272 5.55 -7.02 -25.46
N HIS A 273 4.68 -6.09 -25.05
CA HIS A 273 5.05 -4.72 -24.76
C HIS A 273 5.73 -4.59 -23.40
N VAL A 274 6.91 -3.97 -23.39
CA VAL A 274 7.67 -3.69 -22.16
C VAL A 274 7.64 -2.20 -21.86
N GLN A 275 7.21 -1.86 -20.65
CA GLN A 275 7.17 -0.50 -20.15
C GLN A 275 7.85 -0.45 -18.78
N ARG A 276 8.74 0.53 -18.59
CA ARG A 276 9.42 0.72 -17.31
C ARG A 276 8.65 1.70 -16.45
N ILE A 277 8.40 1.37 -15.19
CA ILE A 277 7.82 2.34 -14.25
C ILE A 277 8.87 3.44 -14.00
N PRO A 278 8.49 4.73 -14.07
CA PRO A 278 9.45 5.82 -13.94
C PRO A 278 10.04 5.87 -12.52
N ARG A 279 11.23 6.48 -12.41
CA ARG A 279 11.93 6.71 -11.14
C ARG A 279 12.27 5.41 -10.38
N GLY A 280 12.60 4.33 -11.09
CA GLY A 280 12.87 3.02 -10.47
C GLY A 280 14.27 2.78 -9.91
N SER A 281 14.99 3.80 -9.45
CA SER A 281 16.36 3.65 -8.93
C SER A 281 16.42 3.00 -7.54
N ASP A 282 15.37 3.20 -6.75
CA ASP A 282 15.24 2.74 -5.37
C ASP A 282 13.75 2.70 -4.95
N PRO A 283 13.41 2.03 -3.83
CA PRO A 283 12.04 1.95 -3.34
C PRO A 283 11.32 3.28 -3.13
N TYR A 284 12.03 4.35 -2.74
CA TYR A 284 11.41 5.64 -2.43
C TYR A 284 11.03 6.38 -3.71
N GLU A 285 11.97 6.46 -4.65
CA GLU A 285 11.79 7.04 -5.97
C GLU A 285 10.69 6.28 -6.77
N LEU A 286 10.70 4.95 -6.73
CA LEU A 286 9.71 4.16 -7.47
C LEU A 286 8.31 4.33 -6.87
N SER A 287 8.17 4.40 -5.54
CA SER A 287 6.87 4.58 -4.89
C SER A 287 6.15 5.84 -5.39
N VAL A 288 6.89 6.95 -5.52
CA VAL A 288 6.39 8.21 -6.08
C VAL A 288 6.18 8.12 -7.59
N GLY A 289 7.15 7.52 -8.30
CA GLY A 289 7.06 7.30 -9.74
C GLY A 289 5.78 6.56 -10.12
N PHE A 290 5.45 5.51 -9.36
CA PHE A 290 4.27 4.69 -9.59
C PHE A 290 2.97 5.35 -9.12
N ALA A 291 2.99 6.12 -8.02
CA ALA A 291 1.84 6.91 -7.58
C ALA A 291 1.40 7.95 -8.63
N GLY A 292 2.34 8.57 -9.34
CA GLY A 292 2.05 9.47 -10.45
C GLY A 292 1.83 8.79 -11.80
N TYR A 293 2.10 7.48 -11.92
CA TYR A 293 2.08 6.76 -13.19
C TYR A 293 0.65 6.40 -13.60
N LYS A 294 0.35 6.60 -14.89
CA LYS A 294 -0.90 6.15 -15.50
C LYS A 294 -0.65 5.64 -16.91
N ASP A 295 -1.15 4.46 -17.20
CA ASP A 295 -1.23 3.91 -18.55
C ASP A 295 -2.69 3.63 -18.90
N ILE A 296 -3.16 4.27 -19.98
CA ILE A 296 -4.48 4.04 -20.56
C ILE A 296 -4.28 3.66 -22.02
N GLY A 297 -4.69 2.45 -22.38
CA GLY A 297 -4.56 1.91 -23.72
C GLY A 297 -5.73 1.00 -24.09
N ARG A 298 -5.76 0.53 -25.35
CA ARG A 298 -6.71 -0.50 -25.78
C ARG A 298 -6.07 -1.87 -25.53
N ASN A 299 -6.71 -2.79 -24.80
CA ASN A 299 -6.39 -4.20 -24.98
C ASN A 299 -7.00 -4.67 -26.31
N GLN A 300 -6.34 -5.61 -27.00
CA GLN A 300 -6.93 -6.27 -28.15
C GLN A 300 -8.07 -7.17 -27.66
N GLY A 301 -9.32 -6.73 -27.87
CA GLY A 301 -10.52 -7.56 -27.67
C GLY A 301 -11.02 -8.12 -29.00
N TRP A 302 -11.37 -9.41 -29.05
CA TRP A 302 -11.94 -10.04 -30.24
C TRP A 302 -13.42 -9.67 -30.42
N ILE A 303 -13.75 -8.81 -31.41
CA ILE A 303 -15.06 -8.46 -32.04
C ILE A 303 -16.27 -8.14 -31.12
N PHE A 304 -16.25 -8.47 -29.83
CA PHE A 304 -17.34 -8.31 -28.85
C PHE A 304 -16.79 -7.77 -27.51
N GLY A 305 -16.12 -6.62 -27.55
CA GLY A 305 -15.79 -5.84 -26.35
C GLY A 305 -14.31 -5.47 -26.28
N GLU A 306 -14.02 -4.17 -26.32
CA GLU A 306 -12.73 -3.62 -25.97
C GLU A 306 -12.72 -3.36 -24.46
N TRP A 307 -11.78 -3.99 -23.74
CA TRP A 307 -11.49 -3.60 -22.35
C TRP A 307 -10.29 -2.66 -22.38
N PRO A 308 -10.39 -1.45 -21.79
CA PRO A 308 -9.26 -0.55 -21.74
C PRO A 308 -8.19 -1.10 -20.79
N ARG A 309 -6.94 -1.15 -21.26
CA ARG A 309 -5.77 -1.26 -20.38
C ARG A 309 -5.78 -0.04 -19.48
N ASN A 310 -5.76 -0.25 -18.17
CA ASN A 310 -5.86 0.80 -17.17
C ASN A 310 -4.95 0.42 -16.00
N ILE A 311 -3.70 0.87 -16.04
CA ILE A 311 -2.68 0.54 -15.04
C ILE A 311 -2.16 1.82 -14.39
N GLY A 312 -1.89 1.75 -13.09
CA GLY A 312 -1.31 2.84 -12.31
C GLY A 312 -2.34 3.86 -11.80
N TRP A 313 -1.91 4.60 -10.78
CA TRP A 313 -2.73 5.51 -10.00
C TRP A 313 -3.02 6.83 -10.72
N GLY A 314 -2.02 7.40 -11.39
CA GLY A 314 -2.13 8.67 -12.10
C GLY A 314 -2.40 9.87 -11.20
N ILE A 315 -1.97 9.82 -9.95
CA ILE A 315 -2.26 10.86 -8.96
C ILE A 315 -1.29 12.03 -9.17
N ALA A 316 -1.85 13.15 -9.62
CA ALA A 316 -1.14 14.41 -9.85
C ALA A 316 -1.90 15.61 -9.27
N GLU A 317 -2.92 15.36 -8.45
CA GLU A 317 -3.72 16.39 -7.78
C GLU A 317 -3.95 16.02 -6.32
N SER A 318 -4.60 16.90 -5.56
CA SER A 318 -4.96 16.64 -4.17
C SER A 318 -6.31 15.94 -4.02
N GLY A 319 -6.58 15.38 -2.85
CA GLY A 319 -7.83 14.69 -2.53
C GLY A 319 -7.70 13.18 -2.56
N HIS A 320 -6.49 12.67 -2.39
CA HIS A 320 -6.17 11.25 -2.45
C HIS A 320 -5.59 10.75 -1.15
N ASN A 321 -5.70 9.45 -0.96
CA ASN A 321 -5.18 8.78 0.22
C ASN A 321 -3.85 8.10 -0.12
N PHE A 322 -3.05 7.82 0.90
CA PHE A 322 -1.74 7.22 0.76
C PHE A 322 -1.52 6.22 1.89
N ILE A 323 -0.73 5.19 1.61
CA ILE A 323 -0.18 4.27 2.60
C ILE A 323 1.30 4.65 2.77
N PHE A 324 1.74 4.95 3.98
CA PHE A 324 3.13 5.26 4.29
C PHE A 324 3.76 4.09 5.02
N ALA A 325 4.73 3.45 4.37
CA ALA A 325 5.41 2.27 4.88
C ALA A 325 6.93 2.44 4.79
N ASN A 326 7.65 1.80 5.70
CA ASN A 326 9.09 1.66 5.60
C ASN A 326 9.42 0.39 4.80
N PRO A 327 10.18 0.45 3.69
CA PRO A 327 10.50 -0.73 2.87
C PRO A 327 11.27 -1.82 3.63
N ASP A 328 11.98 -1.45 4.69
CA ASP A 328 12.70 -2.42 5.54
C ASP A 328 11.73 -3.23 6.42
N ASN A 329 10.51 -2.75 6.62
CA ASN A 329 9.42 -3.41 7.36
C ASN A 329 8.35 -3.94 6.41
N TRP A 330 8.79 -4.69 5.38
CA TRP A 330 7.91 -5.19 4.33
C TRP A 330 6.80 -6.10 4.87
N GLN A 331 7.04 -6.80 5.99
CA GLN A 331 6.07 -7.69 6.63
C GLN A 331 4.76 -6.96 6.95
N THR A 332 4.81 -5.70 7.39
CA THR A 332 3.61 -4.90 7.68
C THR A 332 3.14 -4.11 6.46
N ALA A 333 4.03 -3.79 5.51
CA ALA A 333 3.68 -3.11 4.26
C ALA A 333 2.74 -3.96 3.36
N LEU A 334 2.98 -5.27 3.24
CA LEU A 334 2.16 -6.13 2.37
C LEU A 334 0.69 -6.25 2.85
N PRO A 335 0.40 -6.56 4.13
CA PRO A 335 -0.96 -6.51 4.67
C PRO A 335 -1.63 -5.13 4.51
N ALA A 336 -0.88 -4.04 4.67
CA ALA A 336 -1.40 -2.68 4.53
C ALA A 336 -1.93 -2.37 3.12
N CYS A 337 -1.53 -3.13 2.10
CA CYS A 337 -2.04 -2.98 0.73
C CYS A 337 -3.56 -3.19 0.63
N VAL A 338 -4.21 -3.81 1.62
CA VAL A 338 -5.67 -3.94 1.69
C VAL A 338 -6.39 -2.59 1.66
N GLU A 339 -5.74 -1.52 2.15
CA GLU A 339 -6.26 -0.15 2.09
C GLU A 339 -6.48 0.33 0.65
N SER A 340 -5.70 -0.17 -0.29
CA SER A 340 -5.80 0.16 -1.72
C SER A 340 -6.99 -0.50 -2.42
N HIS A 341 -7.58 -1.55 -1.81
CA HIS A 341 -8.73 -2.28 -2.36
C HIS A 341 -10.03 -2.02 -1.60
N ARG A 342 -10.01 -2.10 -0.26
CA ARG A 342 -11.21 -2.00 0.58
C ARG A 342 -11.24 -0.78 1.50
N GLY A 343 -10.08 -0.19 1.77
CA GLY A 343 -9.95 0.96 2.64
C GLY A 343 -10.10 2.28 1.92
N LYS A 344 -9.42 3.30 2.43
CA LYS A 344 -9.31 4.57 1.71
C LYS A 344 -8.27 4.41 0.59
N HIS A 345 -8.75 4.09 -0.61
CA HIS A 345 -7.98 3.81 -1.82
C HIS A 345 -6.82 4.79 -2.03
N GLY A 346 -5.62 4.26 -2.30
CA GLY A 346 -4.42 5.05 -2.53
C GLY A 346 -3.17 4.23 -2.78
N PRO A 347 -2.12 4.83 -3.38
CA PRO A 347 -0.81 4.21 -3.54
C PRO A 347 -0.05 4.11 -2.22
N MET A 348 0.91 3.20 -2.19
CA MET A 348 1.94 3.18 -1.15
C MET A 348 3.09 4.11 -1.52
N LEU A 349 3.48 4.97 -0.56
CA LEU A 349 4.65 5.83 -0.60
C LEU A 349 5.61 5.38 0.49
N HIS A 350 6.87 5.17 0.13
CA HIS A 350 7.86 4.71 1.09
C HIS A 350 8.50 5.86 1.86
N VAL A 351 8.68 5.68 3.17
CA VAL A 351 9.38 6.62 4.04
C VAL A 351 10.43 5.90 4.87
N GLU A 352 11.40 6.63 5.41
CA GLU A 352 12.34 6.07 6.38
C GLU A 352 11.77 6.22 7.80
N GLN A 353 12.36 5.51 8.76
CA GLN A 353 11.99 5.61 10.18
C GLN A 353 11.97 7.06 10.68
N ASP A 354 13.01 7.83 10.37
CA ASP A 354 13.23 9.16 10.96
C ASP A 354 13.23 10.31 9.96
N THR A 355 12.99 10.02 8.68
CA THR A 355 13.08 10.99 7.58
C THR A 355 12.01 10.73 6.52
N VAL A 356 11.39 11.80 6.03
CA VAL A 356 10.61 11.75 4.78
C VAL A 356 11.59 11.98 3.62
N PRO A 357 11.76 11.04 2.69
CA PRO A 357 12.65 11.23 1.55
C PRO A 357 12.23 12.42 0.69
N ASP A 358 13.21 13.14 0.13
CA ASP A 358 12.98 14.32 -0.72
C ASP A 358 12.00 14.04 -1.88
N ALA A 359 12.06 12.82 -2.44
CA ALA A 359 11.16 12.38 -3.50
C ALA A 359 9.68 12.44 -3.08
N VAL A 360 9.39 11.96 -1.87
CA VAL A 360 8.04 11.89 -1.29
C VAL A 360 7.59 13.27 -0.83
N GLU A 361 8.47 14.02 -0.15
CA GLU A 361 8.17 15.39 0.25
C GLU A 361 7.80 16.25 -0.97
N ASN A 362 8.63 16.20 -2.03
CA ASN A 362 8.37 16.94 -3.25
C ASN A 362 7.07 16.50 -3.94
N TYR A 363 6.76 15.20 -3.93
CA TYR A 363 5.52 14.70 -4.52
C TYR A 363 4.28 15.25 -3.79
N LEU A 364 4.23 15.14 -2.46
CA LEU A 364 3.10 15.58 -1.66
C LEU A 364 2.93 17.10 -1.64
N THR A 365 4.04 17.85 -1.68
CA THR A 365 4.00 19.32 -1.57
C THR A 365 3.85 20.01 -2.92
N ASN A 366 4.52 19.52 -3.96
CA ASN A 366 4.61 20.21 -5.26
C ASN A 366 3.84 19.56 -6.39
N LEU A 367 3.72 18.23 -6.41
CA LEU A 367 3.05 17.52 -7.51
C LEU A 367 1.56 17.34 -7.25
N THR A 368 1.14 16.97 -6.04
CA THR A 368 -0.28 16.82 -5.68
C THR A 368 -0.91 18.16 -5.24
N ARG A 369 -0.86 19.17 -6.11
CA ARG A 369 -1.44 20.49 -5.84
C ARG A 369 -2.96 20.49 -6.08
N PRO A 370 -3.73 21.27 -5.31
CA PRO A 370 -5.15 21.38 -5.58
C PRO A 370 -5.35 22.14 -6.89
N HIS A 371 -6.34 21.73 -7.67
CA HIS A 371 -6.75 22.47 -8.84
C HIS A 371 -7.38 23.80 -8.42
N GLU A 372 -7.19 24.88 -9.19
CA GLU A 372 -7.74 26.21 -8.85
C GLU A 372 -9.28 26.19 -8.67
N SER A 373 -9.96 25.32 -9.42
CA SER A 373 -11.42 25.15 -9.33
C SER A 373 -11.88 24.26 -8.17
N ALA A 374 -10.96 23.55 -7.52
CA ALA A 374 -11.24 22.65 -6.41
C ALA A 374 -10.18 22.81 -5.28
N PRO A 375 -10.04 24.03 -4.72
CA PRO A 375 -8.99 24.33 -3.74
C PRO A 375 -9.14 23.54 -2.42
N TYR A 376 -10.34 23.02 -2.16
CA TYR A 376 -10.67 22.30 -0.94
C TYR A 376 -10.41 20.79 -1.01
N ASP A 377 -10.00 20.25 -2.15
CA ASP A 377 -9.87 18.79 -2.31
C ASP A 377 -8.80 18.20 -1.39
N ARG A 378 -7.80 18.99 -0.96
CA ARG A 378 -6.84 18.61 0.08
C ARG A 378 -7.47 18.16 1.39
N LYS A 379 -8.69 18.60 1.72
CA LYS A 379 -9.41 18.14 2.93
C LYS A 379 -9.78 16.66 2.87
N TYR A 380 -9.77 16.06 1.69
CA TYR A 380 -10.01 14.64 1.48
C TYR A 380 -8.73 13.81 1.49
N ASN A 381 -7.55 14.43 1.64
CA ASN A 381 -6.31 13.69 1.82
C ASN A 381 -6.34 12.86 3.10
N HIS A 382 -5.76 11.67 3.05
CA HIS A 382 -5.52 10.85 4.23
C HIS A 382 -4.26 10.00 4.10
N GLY A 383 -3.55 9.78 5.19
CA GLY A 383 -2.37 8.92 5.24
C GLY A 383 -2.52 7.80 6.26
N TRP A 384 -2.40 6.54 5.82
CA TRP A 384 -2.23 5.41 6.71
C TRP A 384 -0.75 5.28 7.06
N ILE A 385 -0.39 5.31 8.34
CA ILE A 385 0.97 5.05 8.80
C ILE A 385 1.05 3.58 9.19
N VAL A 386 1.91 2.84 8.50
CA VAL A 386 2.12 1.40 8.71
C VAL A 386 3.18 1.21 9.79
N GLY A 387 2.81 0.52 10.88
CA GLY A 387 3.75 0.15 11.92
C GLY A 387 3.84 1.12 13.08
N ASP A 388 4.61 0.72 14.10
CA ASP A 388 4.84 1.49 15.31
C ASP A 388 5.86 2.63 15.09
N THR A 389 6.28 3.26 16.18
CA THR A 389 7.21 4.40 16.12
C THR A 389 8.67 4.01 15.92
N ASP A 390 9.02 2.74 16.09
CA ASP A 390 10.33 2.19 15.75
C ASP A 390 10.41 1.91 14.24
N GLN A 391 9.28 1.69 13.57
CA GLN A 391 9.21 1.56 12.10
C GLN A 391 9.08 2.92 11.40
N ILE A 392 8.20 3.80 11.89
CA ILE A 392 8.00 5.19 11.40
C ILE A 392 7.80 6.12 12.58
N SER A 393 8.75 7.00 12.86
CA SER A 393 8.71 7.90 14.01
C SER A 393 7.51 8.87 13.99
N GLN A 394 7.12 9.34 15.19
CA GLN A 394 6.08 10.37 15.34
C GLN A 394 6.43 11.66 14.58
N ARG A 395 7.72 11.98 14.48
CA ARG A 395 8.21 13.13 13.74
C ARG A 395 7.89 13.00 12.25
N VAL A 396 8.14 11.83 11.66
CA VAL A 396 7.78 11.56 10.26
C VAL A 396 6.26 11.64 10.09
N GLN A 397 5.48 11.02 10.97
CA GLN A 397 4.01 11.13 10.93
C GLN A 397 3.51 12.59 11.01
N ALA A 398 4.11 13.42 11.87
CA ALA A 398 3.77 14.83 11.99
C ALA A 398 4.15 15.65 10.73
N GLN A 399 5.28 15.32 10.10
CA GLN A 399 5.68 15.91 8.82
C GLN A 399 4.69 15.54 7.71
N LEU A 400 4.33 14.25 7.60
CA LEU A 400 3.36 13.76 6.63
C LEU A 400 1.98 14.39 6.84
N HIS A 401 1.53 14.51 8.09
CA HIS A 401 0.32 15.25 8.43
C HIS A 401 0.34 16.68 7.86
N ALA A 402 1.44 17.42 8.10
CA ALA A 402 1.56 18.79 7.62
C ALA A 402 1.60 18.88 6.08
N MET A 403 2.24 17.91 5.41
CA MET A 403 2.30 17.85 3.94
C MET A 403 0.94 17.56 3.30
N LEU A 404 0.13 16.70 3.95
CA LEU A 404 -1.22 16.37 3.51
C LEU A 404 -2.22 17.50 3.79
N GLN A 405 -1.93 18.37 4.75
CA GLN A 405 -2.75 19.53 5.11
C GLN A 405 -2.65 20.67 4.07
N GLU A 406 -3.59 21.62 4.14
CA GLU A 406 -3.50 22.89 3.40
C GLU A 406 -2.21 23.63 3.79
N PRO A 407 -1.41 24.16 2.83
CA PRO A 407 -0.37 25.11 3.17
C PRO A 407 -1.03 26.28 3.91
N ARG A 408 -0.49 26.68 5.06
CA ARG A 408 -0.88 27.96 5.65
C ARG A 408 -0.55 29.01 4.61
N GLY A 409 -1.56 29.54 3.93
CA GLY A 409 -1.37 30.62 2.99
C GLY A 409 -0.62 31.74 3.72
N ASP A 410 0.37 32.32 3.05
CA ASP A 410 0.88 33.63 3.43
C ASP A 410 -0.32 34.59 3.44
N GLN A 411 -0.84 34.88 4.63
CA GLN A 411 -1.74 36.01 4.89
C GLN A 411 -0.92 37.19 5.37
#